data_AF-A0A7K8BZJ4-F1
#
_entry.id   AF-A0A7K8BZJ4-F1
#
_cell.length_a   1.000
_cell.length_b   1.000
_cell.length_c   1.000
_cell.angle_alpha   90.00
_cell.angle_beta   90.00
_cell.angle_gamma   90.00
#
_symmetry.space_group_name_H-M   'P 1'
#
loop_
_entity.id
_entity.type
_entity.pdbx_description
1 polymer ?
#
loop_
_entity_poly.entity_id
_entity_poly.type
_entity_poly.pdbx_seq_one_letter_code
_entity_poly.pdbx_strand_id
1 'polypeptide(L)'
;LRFPQKLWKMLESGKFQSIWWSESGKYVAINKDLFEAEVLGREGQQVFHTQKIKSFMRQLNAYGFTKMQRNFQRSASLPEFLAEEAAASAHSQILYYYNPSFNRAHPWLLETCKRR
;
A
#
# COMPACT_ATOMS: atom_id res chain seq x y z
N LEU A 1 9.04 -15.15 9.56
CA LEU A 1 9.21 -13.74 9.13
C LEU A 1 8.17 -12.88 9.83
N ARG A 2 8.60 -11.77 10.45
CA ARG A 2 7.69 -10.74 11.00
C ARG A 2 6.97 -10.01 9.85
N PHE A 3 5.89 -9.29 10.17
CA PHE A 3 5.07 -8.61 9.17
C PHE A 3 5.86 -7.71 8.20
N PRO A 4 6.77 -6.81 8.65
CA PRO A 4 7.55 -5.97 7.73
C PRO A 4 8.43 -6.79 6.79
N GLN A 5 9.04 -7.87 7.28
CA GLN A 5 9.87 -8.74 6.45
C GLN A 5 9.07 -9.48 5.39
N LYS A 6 7.84 -9.93 5.72
CA LYS A 6 6.92 -10.53 4.75
C LYS A 6 6.54 -9.51 3.68
N LEU A 7 6.18 -8.30 4.10
CA LEU A 7 5.81 -7.21 3.20
C LEU A 7 6.96 -6.82 2.26
N TRP A 8 8.19 -6.73 2.78
CA TRP A 8 9.38 -6.45 1.99
C TRP A 8 9.61 -7.51 0.92
N LYS A 9 9.59 -8.80 1.29
CA LYS A 9 9.76 -9.90 0.34
C LYS A 9 8.68 -9.91 -0.73
N MET A 10 7.44 -9.61 -0.37
CA MET A 10 6.33 -9.49 -1.32
C MET A 10 6.61 -8.40 -2.36
N LEU A 11 6.97 -7.20 -1.90
CA LEU A 11 7.30 -6.06 -2.76
C LEU A 11 8.49 -6.32 -3.69
N GLU A 12 9.54 -6.99 -3.20
CA GLU A 12 10.73 -7.26 -4.00
C GLU A 12 10.56 -8.45 -4.95
N SER A 13 9.58 -9.32 -4.69
CA SER A 13 9.38 -10.53 -5.50
C SER A 13 8.90 -10.26 -6.93
N GLY A 14 8.26 -9.11 -7.19
CA GLY A 14 7.64 -8.78 -8.47
C GLY A 14 6.49 -9.73 -8.89
N LYS A 15 6.08 -10.66 -8.02
CA LYS A 15 5.05 -11.67 -8.31
C LYS A 15 3.62 -11.15 -8.19
N PHE A 16 3.46 -9.99 -7.55
CA PHE A 16 2.16 -9.42 -7.22
C PHE A 16 1.95 -8.15 -8.02
N GLN A 17 0.79 -8.02 -8.66
CA GLN A 17 0.41 -6.82 -9.40
C GLN A 17 -0.34 -5.83 -8.49
N SER A 18 -0.90 -6.31 -7.38
CA SER A 18 -1.69 -5.48 -6.47
C SER A 18 -0.88 -4.62 -5.52
N ILE A 19 0.43 -4.84 -5.40
CA ILE A 19 1.31 -4.12 -4.48
C ILE A 19 2.69 -3.87 -5.07
N TRP A 20 3.18 -2.64 -4.98
CA TRP A 20 4.48 -2.26 -5.55
C TRP A 20 5.12 -1.09 -4.80
N TRP A 21 6.43 -0.91 -5.01
CA TRP A 21 7.13 0.29 -4.59
C TRP A 21 6.75 1.46 -5.50
N SER A 22 6.49 2.64 -4.93
CA SER A 22 6.48 3.87 -5.73
C SER A 22 7.80 4.04 -6.47
N GLU A 23 7.82 4.84 -7.54
CA GLU A 23 9.04 5.15 -8.31
C GLU A 23 10.21 5.61 -7.42
N SER A 24 9.94 6.45 -6.42
CA SER A 24 10.95 6.90 -5.44
C SER A 24 11.47 5.82 -4.47
N GLY A 25 10.83 4.65 -4.41
CA GLY A 25 11.10 3.61 -3.41
C GLY A 25 10.75 3.98 -1.96
N LYS A 26 10.15 5.15 -1.71
CA LYS A 26 9.81 5.65 -0.37
C LYS A 26 8.42 5.22 0.11
N TYR A 27 7.53 4.89 -0.82
CA TYR A 27 6.14 4.56 -0.51
C TYR A 27 5.79 3.16 -0.99
N VAL A 28 4.91 2.52 -0.24
CA VAL A 28 4.24 1.27 -0.62
C VAL A 28 2.89 1.64 -1.23
N ALA A 29 2.70 1.30 -2.51
CA ALA A 29 1.45 1.47 -3.23
C ALA A 29 0.68 0.15 -3.24
N ILE A 30 -0.61 0.19 -2.90
CA ILE A 30 -1.48 -0.99 -2.84
C ILE A 30 -2.77 -0.68 -3.59
N ASN A 31 -3.08 -1.43 -4.64
CA ASN A 31 -4.43 -1.45 -5.20
C ASN A 31 -5.32 -2.29 -4.29
N LYS A 32 -6.24 -1.62 -3.57
CA LYS A 32 -7.06 -2.22 -2.52
C LYS A 32 -7.83 -3.45 -3.00
N ASP A 33 -8.53 -3.34 -4.12
CA ASP A 33 -9.48 -4.36 -4.56
C ASP A 33 -8.74 -5.54 -5.21
N LEU A 34 -7.68 -5.26 -5.99
CA LEU A 34 -6.79 -6.30 -6.50
C LEU A 34 -6.05 -7.03 -5.38
N PHE A 35 -5.62 -6.32 -4.32
CA PHE A 35 -4.90 -6.92 -3.19
C PHE A 35 -5.79 -7.86 -2.39
N GLU A 36 -7.06 -7.50 -2.22
CA GLU A 36 -8.05 -8.40 -1.61
C GLU A 36 -8.21 -9.70 -2.40
N ALA A 37 -8.24 -9.63 -3.73
CA ALA A 37 -8.37 -10.82 -4.57
C ALA A 37 -7.08 -11.66 -4.65
N GLU A 38 -5.93 -11.02 -4.94
CA GLU A 38 -4.66 -11.68 -5.25
C GLU A 38 -3.95 -12.23 -4.01
N VAL A 39 -3.96 -11.47 -2.91
CA VAL A 39 -3.13 -11.76 -1.71
C VAL A 39 -3.97 -12.25 -0.53
N LEU A 40 -5.15 -11.67 -0.33
CA LEU A 40 -6.01 -11.98 0.83
C LEU A 40 -7.16 -12.94 0.49
N GLY A 41 -7.36 -13.26 -0.79
CA GLY A 41 -8.41 -14.15 -1.27
C GLY A 41 -8.21 -15.58 -0.79
N ARG A 42 -9.28 -16.38 -0.82
CA ARG A 42 -9.22 -17.81 -0.42
C ARG A 42 -8.29 -18.63 -1.31
N GLU A 43 -8.20 -18.26 -2.58
CA GLU A 43 -7.32 -18.86 -3.60
C GLU A 43 -5.98 -18.10 -3.76
N GLY A 44 -5.81 -17.00 -3.02
CA GLY A 44 -4.61 -16.18 -3.08
C GLY A 44 -3.40 -16.89 -2.48
N GLN A 45 -2.21 -16.36 -2.77
CA GLN A 45 -1.01 -16.79 -2.08
C GLN A 45 -1.14 -16.36 -0.61
N GLN A 46 -1.36 -17.30 0.32
CA GLN A 46 -1.61 -17.05 1.75
C GLN A 46 -0.40 -16.46 2.50
N VAL A 47 0.13 -15.34 2.04
CA VAL A 47 1.34 -14.70 2.59
C VAL A 47 1.07 -14.15 4.00
N PHE A 48 -0.15 -13.63 4.21
CA PHE A 48 -0.62 -13.13 5.49
C PHE A 48 -1.73 -14.03 6.05
N HIS A 49 -1.75 -14.22 7.38
CA HIS A 49 -2.79 -14.99 8.08
C HIS A 49 -4.09 -14.19 8.24
N THR A 50 -4.55 -13.52 7.19
CA THR A 50 -5.79 -12.76 7.20
C THR A 50 -6.38 -12.68 5.81
N GLN A 51 -7.71 -12.71 5.73
CA GLN A 51 -8.45 -12.57 4.48
C GLN A 51 -9.17 -11.20 4.39
N LYS A 52 -8.91 -10.31 5.35
CA LYS A 52 -9.61 -9.01 5.44
C LYS A 52 -8.60 -7.89 5.28
N ILE A 53 -8.80 -6.98 4.32
CA ILE A 53 -7.86 -5.87 4.12
C ILE A 53 -7.76 -4.95 5.34
N LYS A 54 -8.85 -4.78 6.10
CA LYS A 54 -8.84 -4.01 7.34
C LYS A 54 -7.83 -4.57 8.35
N SER A 55 -7.69 -5.90 8.44
CA SER A 55 -6.69 -6.53 9.30
C SER A 55 -5.26 -6.28 8.81
N PHE A 56 -5.05 -6.31 7.49
CA PHE A 56 -3.77 -5.98 6.88
C PHE A 56 -3.38 -4.51 7.12
N MET A 57 -4.32 -3.57 6.93
CA MET A 57 -4.12 -2.16 7.25
C MET A 57 -3.83 -1.93 8.73
N ARG A 58 -4.47 -2.68 9.63
CA ARG A 58 -4.16 -2.61 11.07
C ARG A 58 -2.73 -3.06 11.36
N GLN A 59 -2.20 -4.05 10.64
CA GLN A 59 -0.79 -4.43 10.75
C GLN A 59 0.12 -3.31 10.26
N LEU A 60 -0.16 -2.69 9.10
CA LEU A 60 0.59 -1.51 8.65
C LEU A 60 0.64 -0.42 9.74
N ASN A 61 -0.50 -0.05 10.30
CA ASN A 61 -0.56 0.96 11.36
C ASN A 61 0.21 0.55 12.62
N ALA A 62 0.14 -0.73 13.01
CA ALA A 62 0.87 -1.26 14.17
C ALA A 62 2.40 -1.21 13.99
N TYR A 63 2.90 -1.20 12.75
CA TYR A 63 4.32 -1.03 12.45
C TYR A 63 4.69 0.43 12.10
N GLY A 64 3.78 1.37 12.32
CA GLY A 64 4.04 2.80 12.15
C GLY A 64 3.98 3.30 10.72
N PHE A 65 3.36 2.54 9.81
CA PHE A 65 3.04 3.06 8.49
C PHE A 65 1.91 4.09 8.58
N THR A 66 2.07 5.20 7.88
CA THR A 66 1.05 6.25 7.78
C THR A 66 0.45 6.23 6.37
N LYS A 67 -0.87 6.18 6.29
CA LYS A 67 -1.60 6.32 5.03
C LYS A 67 -1.48 7.77 4.55
N MET A 68 -0.97 7.97 3.33
CA MET A 68 -0.91 9.28 2.71
C MET A 68 -2.24 9.61 2.05
N GLN A 69 -2.78 10.80 2.34
CA GLN A 69 -3.91 11.35 1.63
C GLN A 69 -3.39 11.99 0.35
N ARG A 70 -3.86 11.53 -0.82
CA ARG A 70 -3.70 12.30 -2.04
C ARG A 70 -4.69 13.44 -1.97
N ASN A 71 -4.22 14.63 -1.62
CA ASN A 71 -4.98 15.84 -1.83
C ASN A 71 -5.00 16.07 -3.35
N PHE A 72 -6.04 15.59 -4.02
CA PHE A 72 -6.33 16.05 -5.37
C PHE A 72 -6.65 17.54 -5.24
N GLN A 73 -5.80 18.41 -5.81
CA GLN A 73 -6.19 19.80 -6.01
C GLN A 73 -7.45 19.76 -6.87
N ARG A 74 -8.52 20.37 -6.36
CA ARG A 74 -9.80 20.43 -7.05
C ARG A 74 -9.90 21.75 -7.78
N SER A 75 -10.18 21.70 -9.07
CA SER A 75 -10.52 22.90 -9.82
C SER A 75 -11.83 23.50 -9.30
N ALA A 76 -11.93 24.82 -9.37
CA ALA A 76 -13.18 25.54 -9.13
C ALA A 76 -14.13 25.49 -10.34
N SER A 77 -13.66 25.00 -11.50
CA SER A 77 -14.49 24.83 -12.70
C SER A 77 -15.25 23.49 -12.65
N LEU A 78 -16.55 23.53 -12.93
CA LEU A 78 -17.39 22.32 -12.88
C LEU A 78 -16.94 21.21 -13.87
N PRO A 79 -16.54 21.52 -15.13
CA PRO A 79 -16.11 20.48 -16.06
C PRO A 79 -14.79 19.81 -15.64
N GLU A 80 -13.81 20.60 -15.18
CA GLU A 80 -12.55 20.03 -14.69
C GLU A 80 -12.76 19.28 -13.38
N PHE A 81 -13.61 19.79 -12.47
CA PHE A 81 -13.97 19.10 -11.24
C PHE A 81 -14.58 17.73 -11.53
N LEU A 82 -15.52 17.62 -12.48
CA LEU A 82 -16.13 16.34 -12.85
C LEU A 82 -15.10 15.37 -13.47
N ALA A 83 -14.18 15.88 -14.30
CA ALA A 83 -13.10 15.07 -14.87
C ALA A 83 -12.10 14.59 -13.79
N GLU A 84 -11.73 15.48 -12.87
CA GLU A 84 -10.88 15.19 -11.71
C GLU A 84 -11.55 14.20 -10.75
N GLU A 85 -12.86 14.30 -10.53
CA GLU A 85 -13.61 13.38 -9.68
C GLU A 85 -13.74 11.99 -10.30
N ALA A 86 -13.97 11.92 -11.62
CA ALA A 86 -13.94 10.65 -12.35
C ALA A 86 -12.54 9.99 -12.29
N ALA A 87 -11.48 10.78 -12.48
CA ALA A 87 -10.10 10.31 -12.35
C ALA A 87 -9.75 9.92 -10.90
N ALA A 88 -10.15 10.72 -9.92
CA ALA A 88 -9.94 10.45 -8.50
C ALA A 88 -10.71 9.20 -8.06
N SER A 89 -11.91 8.95 -8.58
CA SER A 89 -12.68 7.73 -8.35
C SER A 89 -11.94 6.51 -8.92
N ALA A 90 -11.43 6.59 -10.16
CA ALA A 90 -10.60 5.52 -10.74
C ALA A 90 -9.29 5.28 -9.95
N HIS A 91 -8.69 6.33 -9.39
CA HIS A 91 -7.47 6.24 -8.57
C HIS A 91 -7.72 6.02 -7.07
N SER A 92 -8.97 6.10 -6.60
CA SER A 92 -9.34 5.98 -5.18
C SER A 92 -9.06 4.59 -4.60
N GLN A 93 -8.85 3.62 -5.49
CA GLN A 93 -8.50 2.25 -5.15
C GLN A 93 -7.04 2.09 -4.72
N ILE A 94 -6.13 3.02 -5.07
CA ILE A 94 -4.71 2.88 -4.75
C ILE A 94 -4.38 3.63 -3.47
N LEU A 95 -3.89 2.88 -2.48
CA LEU A 95 -3.47 3.40 -1.18
C LEU A 95 -1.96 3.52 -1.12
N TYR A 96 -1.47 4.64 -0.61
CA TYR A 96 -0.06 4.90 -0.41
C TYR A 96 0.27 4.90 1.07
N TYR A 97 1.26 4.12 1.46
CA TYR A 97 1.76 4.04 2.83
C TYR A 97 3.23 4.42 2.90
N TYR A 98 3.57 5.22 3.90
CA TYR A 98 4.92 5.66 4.19
C TYR A 98 5.36 5.17 5.56
N ASN A 99 6.63 4.76 5.67
CA ASN A 99 7.29 4.51 6.94
C ASN A 99 8.78 4.84 6.78
N PRO A 100 9.38 5.69 7.64
CA PRO A 100 10.79 6.07 7.52
C PRO A 100 11.74 4.88 7.64
N SER A 101 11.34 3.82 8.35
CA SER A 101 12.11 2.58 8.53
C SER A 101 11.85 1.54 7.43
N PHE A 102 11.09 1.88 6.38
CA PHE A 102 10.71 0.95 5.31
C PHE A 102 10.88 1.62 3.94
N ASN A 103 12.10 1.53 3.40
CA ASN A 103 12.51 2.25 2.20
C ASN A 103 13.32 1.33 1.28
N ARG A 104 12.96 1.24 -0.01
CA ARG A 104 13.59 0.33 -0.98
C ARG A 104 15.10 0.53 -1.10
N ALA A 105 15.56 1.79 -1.11
CA ALA A 105 16.97 2.14 -1.25
C ALA A 105 17.79 1.89 0.03
N HIS A 106 17.13 1.71 1.18
CA HIS A 106 17.80 1.50 2.47
C HIS A 106 17.25 0.25 3.19
N PRO A 107 17.50 -0.97 2.65
CA PRO A 107 16.92 -2.21 3.19
C PRO A 107 17.29 -2.49 4.65
N TRP A 108 18.47 -2.04 5.11
CA TRP A 108 18.93 -2.22 6.49
C TRP A 108 18.03 -1.52 7.51
N LEU A 109 17.29 -0.47 7.12
CA LEU A 109 16.32 0.19 8.00
C LEU A 109 15.17 -0.74 8.41
N LEU A 110 14.94 -1.83 7.68
CA LEU A 110 13.91 -2.81 8.00
C LEU A 110 14.08 -3.40 9.41
N GLU A 111 15.30 -3.49 9.92
CA GLU A 111 15.61 -3.95 11.28
C GLU A 111 15.05 -3.00 12.35
N THR A 112 14.95 -1.72 12.02
CA THR A 112 14.37 -0.68 12.88
C THR A 112 12.84 -0.64 12.80
N CYS A 113 12.23 -1.33 11.83
CA CYS A 113 10.77 -1.40 11.65
C CYS A 113 10.14 -2.32 12.70
N LYS A 114 9.93 -1.79 13.91
CA LYS A 114 9.36 -2.49 15.05
C LYS A 114 7.87 -2.21 15.20
N ARG A 115 7.17 -3.16 15.83
CA ARG A 115 5.77 -2.99 16.21
C ARG A 115 5.68 -2.00 17.36
N ARG A 116 4.74 -1.06 17.29
CA ARG A 116 4.39 -0.12 18.35
C ARG A 116 3.57 -0.79 19.45
#